data_AF-A0A1Q5KCX7-F1
#
_entry.id   AF-A0A1Q5KCX7-F1
#
_cell.length_a   1.000
_cell.length_b   1.000
_cell.length_c   1.000
_cell.angle_alpha   90.00
_cell.angle_beta   90.00
_cell.angle_gamma   90.00
#
_symmetry.space_group_name_H-M   'P 1'
#
loop_
_entity.id
_entity.type
_entity.pdbx_description
1 polymer ?
#
loop_
_entity_poly.entity_id
_entity_poly.type
_entity_poly.pdbx_seq_one_letter_code
_entity_poly.pdbx_strand_id
1 'polypeptide(L)'
;MGPGARSERELQESVQRLTGRAHFLFLTQVVAPHHAQRRDIGHRLQQRLLADRHTALGVTLLLATDKGGQAAFESWGWENCGEMVGLPGRGAPRVLELFPSDRPRRPGKR
;
A
#
# COMPACT_ATOMS: atom_id res chain seq x y z
N MET A 1 -7.18 27.35 19.11
CA MET A 1 -6.84 25.90 18.98
C MET A 1 -5.53 25.81 18.22
N GLY A 2 -4.49 25.25 18.85
CA GLY A 2 -3.15 25.17 18.27
C GLY A 2 -3.05 24.10 17.17
N PRO A 3 -2.13 24.26 16.21
CA PRO A 3 -1.95 23.32 15.10
C PRO A 3 -1.60 21.89 15.54
N GLY A 4 -0.99 21.71 16.72
CA GLY A 4 -0.65 20.39 17.27
C GLY A 4 -1.85 19.52 17.62
N ALA A 5 -2.91 20.11 18.19
CA ALA A 5 -4.13 19.37 18.58
C ALA A 5 -4.93 18.84 17.39
N ARG A 6 -4.73 19.43 16.20
CA ARG A 6 -5.34 18.94 14.94
C ARG A 6 -4.59 17.72 14.40
N SER A 7 -3.25 17.77 14.41
CA SER A 7 -2.39 16.67 13.96
C SER A 7 -2.59 15.40 14.79
N GLU A 8 -2.74 15.55 16.10
CA GLU A 8 -2.94 14.43 17.03
C GLU A 8 -4.31 13.76 16.84
N ARG A 9 -5.36 14.54 16.54
CA ARG A 9 -6.68 14.00 16.17
C ARG A 9 -6.66 13.27 14.82
N GLU A 10 -5.99 13.83 13.82
CA GLU A 10 -5.84 13.19 12.51
C GLU A 10 -5.05 11.86 12.61
N LEU A 11 -4.04 11.80 13.47
CA LEU A 11 -3.31 10.57 13.78
C LEU A 11 -4.21 9.55 14.48
N GLN A 12 -4.96 9.98 15.51
CA GLN A 12 -5.83 9.08 16.25
C GLN A 12 -6.96 8.52 15.38
N GLU A 13 -7.56 9.32 14.51
CA GLU A 13 -8.52 8.85 13.51
C GLU A 13 -7.89 7.86 12.52
N SER A 14 -6.66 8.11 12.08
CA SER A 14 -5.95 7.20 11.19
C SER A 14 -5.65 5.87 11.88
N VAL A 15 -5.19 5.90 13.13
CA VAL A 15 -4.95 4.70 13.95
C VAL A 15 -6.24 3.93 14.16
N GLN A 16 -7.35 4.59 14.54
CA GLN A 16 -8.64 3.91 14.74
C GLN A 16 -9.21 3.33 13.44
N ARG A 17 -9.05 4.00 12.29
CA ARG A 17 -9.46 3.47 10.99
C ARG A 17 -8.64 2.26 10.57
N LEU A 18 -7.36 2.26 10.91
CA LEU A 18 -6.49 1.11 10.69
C LEU A 18 -6.86 -0.02 11.65
N THR A 19 -6.90 0.20 12.97
CA THR A 19 -7.20 -0.88 13.93
C THR A 19 -8.65 -1.38 13.87
N GLY A 20 -9.60 -0.57 13.39
CA GLY A 20 -11.00 -0.96 13.21
C GLY A 20 -11.26 -1.82 11.97
N ARG A 21 -10.33 -1.89 11.01
CA ARG A 21 -10.43 -2.77 9.83
C ARG A 21 -9.77 -4.10 10.15
N ALA A 22 -10.55 -5.11 10.54
CA ALA A 22 -10.02 -6.36 11.09
C ALA A 22 -9.24 -7.29 10.11
N HIS A 23 -9.00 -6.88 8.86
CA HIS A 23 -8.45 -7.75 7.81
C HIS A 23 -7.39 -7.01 6.98
N PHE A 24 -6.13 -7.13 7.39
CA PHE A 24 -4.96 -6.67 6.63
C PHE A 24 -4.22 -7.86 6.04
N LEU A 25 -3.82 -7.76 4.78
CA LEU A 25 -2.92 -8.71 4.14
C LEU A 25 -1.62 -8.00 3.82
N PHE A 26 -0.54 -8.43 4.48
CA PHE A 26 0.80 -7.95 4.20
C PHE A 26 1.45 -8.89 3.18
N LEU A 27 1.51 -8.45 1.91
CA LEU A 27 2.18 -9.18 0.85
C LEU A 27 3.62 -8.67 0.78
N THR A 28 4.53 -9.41 1.41
CA THR A 28 5.95 -9.02 1.46
C THR A 28 6.64 -9.19 0.11
N GLN A 29 6.32 -10.25 -0.62
CA GLN A 29 6.93 -10.57 -1.91
C GLN A 29 5.96 -11.35 -2.80
N VAL A 30 5.86 -10.93 -4.06
CA VAL A 30 5.20 -11.70 -5.12
C VAL A 30 6.25 -12.00 -6.18
N VAL A 31 6.75 -13.23 -6.20
CA VAL A 31 7.74 -13.67 -7.19
C VAL A 31 7.00 -14.43 -8.28
N ALA A 32 6.82 -13.80 -9.43
CA ALA A 32 6.36 -14.46 -10.64
C ALA A 32 7.57 -14.70 -11.57
N PRO A 33 7.68 -15.87 -12.22
CA PRO A 33 8.70 -16.10 -13.25
C PRO A 33 8.62 -14.98 -14.31
N HIS A 34 9.76 -14.37 -14.63
CA HIS A 34 9.85 -13.28 -15.58
C HIS A 34 9.60 -13.79 -17.01
N HIS A 35 8.34 -13.95 -17.38
CA HIS A 35 7.95 -14.44 -18.69
C HIS A 35 7.45 -13.27 -19.54
N ALA A 36 8.10 -13.02 -20.68
CA ALA A 36 7.80 -11.87 -21.56
C ALA A 36 6.34 -11.79 -22.03
N GLN A 37 5.64 -12.94 -22.09
CA GLN A 37 4.24 -13.06 -22.49
C GLN A 37 3.25 -12.98 -21.33
N ARG A 38 3.71 -13.04 -20.08
CA ARG A 38 2.83 -13.10 -18.89
C ARG A 38 3.22 -12.06 -17.85
N ARG A 39 3.38 -10.82 -18.32
CA ARG A 39 3.75 -9.65 -17.49
C ARG A 39 2.71 -9.29 -16.43
N ASP A 40 1.49 -9.79 -16.56
CA ASP A 40 0.36 -9.50 -15.68
C ASP A 40 0.11 -10.57 -14.61
N ILE A 41 0.90 -11.66 -14.55
CA ILE A 41 0.71 -12.72 -13.54
C ILE A 41 0.79 -12.16 -12.13
N GLY A 42 1.80 -11.33 -11.86
CA GLY A 42 2.00 -10.73 -10.53
C GLY A 42 0.78 -9.93 -10.10
N HIS A 43 0.26 -9.09 -11.00
CA HIS A 43 -0.93 -8.30 -10.78
C HIS A 43 -2.19 -9.16 -10.55
N ARG A 44 -2.44 -10.16 -11.40
CA ARG A 44 -3.60 -11.05 -11.26
C ARG A 44 -3.56 -11.86 -9.98
N LEU A 45 -2.38 -12.33 -9.58
CA LEU A 45 -2.19 -13.06 -8.32
C LEU A 45 -2.50 -12.15 -7.13
N GLN A 46 -2.00 -10.90 -7.15
CA GLN A 46 -2.31 -9.92 -6.11
C GLN A 46 -3.80 -9.62 -6.02
N GLN A 47 -4.45 -9.37 -7.15
CA GLN A 47 -5.90 -9.11 -7.18
C GLN A 47 -6.69 -10.29 -6.61
N ARG A 48 -6.32 -11.52 -6.97
CA ARG A 48 -6.99 -12.72 -6.48
C ARG A 48 -6.76 -12.94 -4.99
N LEU A 49 -5.54 -12.76 -4.50
CA LEU A 49 -5.23 -12.86 -3.06
C LEU A 49 -6.00 -11.82 -2.22
N LEU A 50 -6.09 -10.58 -2.71
CA LEU A 50 -6.84 -9.52 -2.03
C LEU A 50 -8.35 -9.78 -2.05
N ALA A 51 -8.88 -10.26 -3.19
CA ALA A 51 -10.29 -10.59 -3.35
C ALA A 51 -10.71 -11.81 -2.50
N ASP A 52 -9.96 -12.91 -2.56
CA ASP A 52 -10.25 -14.16 -1.83
C ASP A 52 -10.23 -13.95 -0.30
N ARG A 53 -9.48 -12.95 0.18
CA ARG A 53 -9.35 -12.64 1.59
C ARG A 53 -10.27 -11.51 2.07
N HIS A 54 -11.14 -10.97 1.19
CA HIS A 54 -11.98 -9.80 1.47
C HIS A 54 -11.20 -8.68 2.17
N THR A 55 -9.97 -8.42 1.72
CA THR A 55 -9.04 -7.53 2.43
C THR A 55 -9.45 -6.07 2.21
N ALA A 56 -9.55 -5.29 3.29
CA ALA A 56 -9.91 -3.87 3.21
C ALA A 56 -8.74 -2.97 2.77
N LEU A 57 -7.50 -3.45 2.90
CA LEU A 57 -6.26 -2.75 2.55
C LEU A 57 -5.17 -3.75 2.14
N GLY A 58 -4.64 -3.60 0.94
CA GLY A 58 -3.39 -4.23 0.52
C GLY A 58 -2.20 -3.33 0.82
N VAL A 59 -1.14 -3.89 1.38
CA VAL A 59 0.14 -3.18 1.62
C VAL A 59 1.27 -3.99 1.01
N THR A 60 2.17 -3.32 0.29
CA THR A 60 3.39 -3.91 -0.27
C THR A 60 4.61 -3.03 0.03
N LEU A 61 5.75 -3.67 0.20
CA LEU A 61 7.05 -3.00 0.33
C LEU A 61 7.83 -3.13 -0.97
N LEU A 62 8.42 -2.02 -1.39
CA LEU A 62 9.25 -1.97 -2.59
C LEU A 62 10.60 -1.34 -2.26
N LEU A 63 11.69 -1.90 -2.76
CA LEU A 63 13.00 -1.27 -2.63
C LEU A 63 12.97 0.12 -3.28
N ALA A 64 13.53 1.13 -2.61
CA ALA A 64 13.49 2.51 -3.12
C ALA A 64 14.19 2.69 -4.49
N THR A 65 15.11 1.77 -4.81
CA THR A 65 15.83 1.68 -6.08
C THR A 65 15.03 1.03 -7.21
N ASP A 66 13.94 0.30 -6.90
CA ASP A 66 13.13 -0.40 -7.89
C ASP A 66 12.09 0.54 -8.53
N LYS A 67 12.56 1.37 -9.46
CA LYS A 67 11.68 2.29 -10.20
C LYS A 67 10.71 1.56 -11.14
N GLY A 68 11.09 0.39 -11.65
CA GLY A 68 10.25 -0.40 -12.55
C GLY A 68 9.05 -0.99 -11.82
N GLY A 69 9.28 -1.57 -10.64
CA GLY A 69 8.21 -2.04 -9.77
C GLY A 69 7.28 -0.90 -9.36
N GLN A 70 7.83 0.26 -9.00
CA GLN A 70 7.02 1.39 -8.57
C GLN A 70 6.06 1.86 -9.66
N ALA A 71 6.56 2.06 -10.88
CA ALA A 71 5.73 2.48 -12.01
C ALA A 71 4.64 1.44 -12.34
N ALA A 72 4.94 0.15 -12.21
CA ALA A 72 3.96 -0.91 -12.42
C ALA A 72 2.84 -0.86 -11.37
N PHE A 73 3.18 -0.77 -10.09
CA PHE A 73 2.19 -0.68 -9.00
C PHE A 73 1.33 0.58 -9.10
N GLU A 74 1.92 1.73 -9.40
CA GLU A 74 1.19 2.99 -9.63
C GLU A 74 0.21 2.85 -10.80
N SER A 75 0.60 2.18 -11.90
CA SER A 75 -0.29 1.90 -13.03
C SER A 75 -1.47 0.98 -12.68
N TRP A 76 -1.36 0.22 -11.60
CA TRP A 76 -2.41 -0.66 -11.07
C TRP A 76 -3.25 0.02 -9.96
N GLY A 77 -3.04 1.32 -9.71
CA GLY A 77 -3.80 2.10 -8.75
C GLY A 77 -3.29 2.04 -7.31
N TRP A 78 -2.08 1.51 -7.08
CA TRP A 78 -1.43 1.59 -5.79
C TRP A 78 -0.89 2.99 -5.54
N GLU A 79 -0.91 3.43 -4.29
CA GLU A 79 -0.43 4.74 -3.89
C GLU A 79 0.78 4.62 -2.98
N ASN A 80 1.82 5.41 -3.27
CA ASN A 80 2.99 5.50 -2.41
C ASN A 80 2.66 6.34 -1.16
N CYS A 81 2.73 5.71 0.00
CA CYS A 81 2.46 6.32 1.30
C CYS A 81 3.71 6.79 2.04
N GLY A 82 4.90 6.61 1.44
CA GLY A 82 6.18 7.03 1.99
C GLY A 82 7.15 5.87 2.15
N GLU A 83 8.14 6.06 3.03
CA GLU A 83 9.20 5.09 3.28
C GLU A 83 9.05 4.49 4.68
N MET A 84 9.24 3.18 4.80
CA MET A 84 9.21 2.48 6.08
C MET A 84 10.55 2.67 6.80
N VAL A 85 10.51 3.36 7.93
CA VAL A 85 11.68 3.61 8.79
C VAL A 85 11.80 2.51 9.85
N GLY A 86 13.03 2.17 10.24
CA GLY A 86 13.29 1.23 11.34
C GLY A 86 13.39 -0.24 10.96
N LEU A 87 13.30 -0.58 9.66
CA LEU A 87 13.63 -1.92 9.18
C LEU A 87 15.15 -2.12 9.06
N PRO A 88 15.70 -3.27 9.51
CA PRO A 88 17.09 -3.61 9.26
C PRO A 88 17.30 -3.89 7.77
N GLY A 89 18.18 -3.13 7.11
CA GLY A 89 18.48 -3.33 5.68
C GLY A 89 19.11 -2.13 4.99
N ARG A 90 19.50 -2.31 3.71
CA ARG A 90 20.04 -1.23 2.87
C ARG A 90 18.89 -0.37 2.31
N GLY A 91 18.47 0.60 3.11
CA GLY A 91 17.54 1.65 2.70
C GLY A 91 16.11 1.40 3.16
N ALA A 92 15.37 2.49 3.36
CA ALA A 92 13.97 2.45 3.74
C ALA A 92 13.12 2.04 2.53
N PRO A 93 12.44 0.88 2.55
CA PRO A 93 11.59 0.48 1.45
C PRO A 93 10.38 1.41 1.36
N ARG A 94 9.91 1.67 0.15
CA ARG A 94 8.69 2.42 -0.10
C ARG A 94 7.49 1.54 0.22
N VAL A 95 6.53 2.13 0.91
CA VAL A 95 5.25 1.51 1.24
C VAL A 95 4.25 1.92 0.19
N LEU A 96 3.64 0.95 -0.48
CA LEU A 96 2.50 1.20 -1.36
C LEU A 96 1.24 0.55 -0.81
N GLU A 97 0.14 1.27 -0.92
CA GLU A 97 -1.17 0.85 -0.44
C GLU A 97 -2.19 0.77 -1.58
N LEU A 98 -3.07 -0.23 -1.52
CA LEU A 98 -4.22 -0.38 -2.40
C LEU A 98 -5.47 -0.58 -1.56
N PHE A 99 -6.51 0.22 -1.84
CA PHE A 99 -7.84 0.04 -1.26
C PHE A 99 -8.73 -0.67 -2.28
N PRO A 100 -9.05 -1.96 -2.10
CA PRO A 100 -9.92 -2.70 -3.01
C PRO A 100 -11.36 -2.21 -2.84
N SER A 101 -11.72 -1.15 -3.58
CA SER A 101 -13.06 -0.57 -3.68
C SER A 101 -13.82 -0.38 -2.37
N ASP A 102 -13.26 0.42 -1.45
CA ASP A 102 -14.07 1.28 -0.56
C ASP A 102 -13.23 2.47 -0.05
N ARG A 103 -12.91 3.36 -0.99
CA ARG A 103 -12.09 4.53 -0.71
C ARG A 103 -12.98 5.69 -0.26
N PRO A 104 -12.91 6.19 0.98
CA PRO A 104 -13.39 7.54 1.24
C PRO A 104 -12.48 8.49 0.45
N ARG A 105 -13.04 9.16 -0.55
CA ARG A 105 -12.37 10.23 -1.31
C ARG A 105 -11.72 11.19 -0.31
N ARG A 106 -10.38 11.31 -0.34
CA ARG A 106 -9.69 12.36 0.40
C ARG A 106 -10.22 13.72 -0.13
N PRO A 107 -10.65 14.65 0.74
CA PRO A 107 -10.99 15.99 0.29
C PRO A 107 -9.74 16.62 -0.31
N GLY A 108 -9.83 16.99 -1.60
CA GLY A 108 -8.74 17.63 -2.32
C GLY A 108 -8.33 18.92 -1.63
N LYS A 109 -7.02 19.11 -1.45
CA LYS A 109 -6.46 20.41 -1.06
C LYS A 109 -6.71 21.39 -2.23
N ARG A 110 -7.63 22.33 -2.00
CA ARG A 110 -7.75 23.56 -2.78
C ARG A 110 -6.69 24.56 -2.33
#